data_AF-A0A7X6VMU6-F1
#
_entry.id   AF-A0A7X6VMU6-F1
#
_cell.length_a   1.000
_cell.length_b   1.000
_cell.length_c   1.000
_cell.angle_alpha   90.00
_cell.angle_beta   90.00
_cell.angle_gamma   90.00
#
_symmetry.space_group_name_H-M   'P 1'
#
loop_
_entity.id
_entity.type
_entity.pdbx_description
1 polymer ?
#
loop_
_entity_poly.entity_id
_entity_poly.type
_entity_poly.pdbx_seq_one_letter_code
_entity_poly.pdbx_strand_id
1 'polypeptide(L)' 'MGDGPEWEENCFITITGISHYYEQKPFEIDRVVKIVKEPENPHDSEAIFAELPFIEKVGYVANSANTVYRG' A
#
# COMPACT_ATOMS: atom_id res chain seq x y z
N MET A 1 -4.10 7.45 -36.80
CA MET A 1 -4.06 6.48 -35.70
C MET A 1 -3.04 7.02 -34.72
N GLY A 2 -3.47 7.92 -33.83
CA GLY A 2 -2.61 8.57 -32.85
C GLY A 2 -3.21 8.31 -31.47
N ASP A 3 -2.38 7.68 -30.64
CA ASP A 3 -2.22 7.91 -29.20
C ASP A 3 -3.50 7.87 -28.35
N GLY A 4 -3.77 6.67 -27.84
CA GLY A 4 -4.58 6.51 -26.62
C GLY A 4 -3.87 7.14 -25.42
N PRO A 5 -4.60 7.47 -24.33
CA PRO A 5 -4.02 8.22 -23.23
C PRO A 5 -2.84 7.46 -22.58
N GLU A 6 -1.67 8.10 -22.54
CA GLU A 6 -0.43 7.64 -21.88
C GLU A 6 -0.54 7.68 -20.34
N TRP A 7 -1.54 7.03 -19.74
CA TRP A 7 -1.62 6.89 -18.29
C TRP A 7 -1.47 5.44 -17.85
N GLU A 8 -0.31 4.85 -18.14
CA GLU A 8 0.21 3.73 -17.37
C GLU A 8 1.45 4.20 -16.61
N GLU A 9 1.27 5.22 -15.76
CA GLU A 9 2.23 5.45 -14.71
C GLU A 9 2.14 4.26 -13.75
N ASN A 10 3.10 3.35 -13.87
CA ASN A 10 3.26 2.24 -12.94
C ASN A 10 3.57 2.81 -11.54
N CYS A 11 2.54 3.11 -10.76
CA CYS A 11 2.68 3.53 -9.38
C CYS A 11 3.06 2.33 -8.51
N PHE A 12 4.34 2.25 -8.15
CA PHE A 12 4.84 1.26 -7.20
C PHE A 12 4.73 1.79 -5.77
N ILE A 13 4.25 0.95 -4.87
CA ILE A 13 4.20 1.24 -3.43
C ILE A 13 5.06 0.22 -2.69
N THR A 14 5.67 0.66 -1.59
CA THR A 14 6.45 -0.22 -0.71
C THR A 14 5.62 -0.53 0.53
N ILE A 15 5.38 -1.81 0.80
CA ILE A 15 4.73 -2.24 2.05
C ILE A 15 5.83 -2.55 3.07
N THR A 16 5.73 -1.93 4.24
CA THR A 16 6.66 -2.10 5.36
C THR A 16 5.95 -2.71 6.57
N GLY A 17 6.71 -3.16 7.57
CA GLY A 17 6.13 -3.80 8.75
C GLY A 17 5.69 -5.25 8.55
N ILE A 18 5.90 -5.83 7.36
CA ILE A 18 5.60 -7.24 7.06
C ILE A 18 6.33 -8.24 7.98
N SER A 19 7.49 -7.84 8.50
CA SER A 19 8.28 -8.65 9.43
C SER A 19 7.58 -8.93 10.76
N HIS A 20 6.57 -8.15 11.12
CA HIS A 20 5.89 -8.29 12.40
C HIS A 20 4.68 -9.24 12.34
N TYR A 21 4.24 -9.63 11.14
CA TYR A 21 3.01 -10.40 10.95
C TYR A 21 3.27 -11.83 10.45
N TYR A 22 3.80 -12.02 9.24
CA TYR A 22 3.86 -13.34 8.59
C TYR A 22 5.17 -13.64 7.82
N GLU A 23 6.21 -12.84 8.01
CA GLU A 23 7.45 -12.90 7.22
C GLU A 23 7.14 -12.73 5.71
N GLN A 24 7.97 -13.29 4.81
CA GLN A 24 7.75 -13.25 3.35
C GLN A 24 6.84 -14.37 2.83
N LYS A 25 6.41 -15.32 3.68
CA LYS A 25 5.68 -16.53 3.25
C LYS A 25 4.36 -16.29 2.50
N PRO A 26 3.56 -15.25 2.77
CA PRO A 26 2.29 -15.06 2.08
C PRO A 26 2.40 -14.20 0.80
N PHE A 27 3.58 -13.70 0.44
CA PHE A 27 3.74 -12.86 -0.73
C PHE A 27 4.15 -13.71 -1.94
N GLU A 28 3.20 -13.96 -2.82
CA GLU A 28 3.42 -14.62 -4.12
C GLU A 28 3.24 -13.58 -5.24
N ILE A 29 4.01 -13.74 -6.31
CA ILE A 29 3.83 -12.94 -7.53
C ILE A 29 2.41 -13.21 -8.06
N ASP A 30 1.74 -12.17 -8.58
CA ASP A 30 0.32 -12.15 -8.97
C ASP A 30 -0.72 -12.19 -7.83
N ARG A 31 -0.29 -12.04 -6.57
CA ARG A 31 -1.23 -11.92 -5.45
C ARG A 31 -1.81 -10.51 -5.37
N VAL A 32 -3.14 -10.42 -5.38
CA VAL A 32 -3.87 -9.16 -5.15
C VAL A 32 -3.89 -8.84 -3.66
N VAL A 33 -3.39 -7.66 -3.30
CA VAL A 33 -3.51 -7.04 -1.97
C VAL A 33 -4.62 -5.99 -2.01
N LYS A 34 -5.34 -5.82 -0.90
CA LYS A 34 -6.26 -4.69 -0.74
C LYS A 34 -5.59 -3.60 0.09
N ILE A 35 -5.79 -2.36 -0.33
CA ILE A 35 -5.20 -1.17 0.27
C ILE A 35 -6.32 -0.40 0.94
N VAL A 36 -6.19 -0.14 2.24
CA VAL A 36 -7.24 0.46 3.07
C VAL A 36 -6.67 1.66 3.81
N LYS A 37 -7.35 2.80 3.70
CA LYS A 37 -7.01 4.00 4.49
C LYS A 37 -7.51 3.84 5.93
N GLU A 38 -6.70 4.28 6.89
CA GLU A 38 -6.99 4.26 8.32
C GLU A 38 -6.98 5.70 8.85
N PRO A 39 -7.99 6.52 8.50
CA PRO A 39 -8.03 7.93 8.87
C PRO A 39 -8.15 8.16 10.39
N GLU A 40 -8.56 7.13 11.13
CA GLU A 40 -8.68 7.13 12.59
C GLU A 40 -7.38 6.73 13.30
N ASN A 41 -6.28 6.52 12.56
CA ASN A 41 -4.99 6.18 13.15
C ASN A 41 -4.47 7.37 13.99
N PRO A 42 -4.16 7.16 15.29
CA PRO A 42 -3.76 8.22 16.20
C PRO A 42 -2.39 8.83 15.89
N HIS A 43 -1.59 8.20 15.02
CA HIS A 43 -0.24 8.63 14.66
C HIS A 43 -0.16 9.29 13.28
N ASP A 44 -0.94 8.81 12.31
CA ASP A 44 -0.94 9.31 10.93
C ASP A 44 -2.36 9.21 10.33
N SER A 45 -3.04 10.35 10.17
CA SER A 45 -4.37 10.40 9.56
C SER A 45 -4.38 10.03 8.07
N GLU A 46 -3.22 9.95 7.43
CA GLU A 46 -3.03 9.46 6.07
C GLU A 46 -2.53 8.01 6.05
N ALA A 47 -2.53 7.30 7.18
CA ALA A 47 -2.10 5.92 7.26
C ALA A 47 -2.86 5.05 6.26
N ILE A 48 -2.12 4.27 5.49
CA ILE A 48 -2.68 3.28 4.57
C ILE A 48 -2.08 1.92 4.95
N PHE A 49 -2.93 0.96 5.29
CA PHE A 49 -2.51 -0.41 5.51
C PHE A 49 -2.82 -1.30 4.32
N ALA A 50 -2.00 -2.32 4.15
CA ALA A 50 -2.23 -3.39 3.20
C ALA A 50 -2.84 -4.59 3.93
N GLU A 51 -3.87 -5.17 3.32
CA GLU A 51 -4.50 -6.40 3.77
C GLU A 51 -4.43 -7.48 2.70
N LEU A 52 -4.21 -8.74 3.11
CA LEU A 52 -4.27 -9.88 2.22
C LEU A 52 -5.61 -10.59 2.37
N PRO A 53 -6.16 -11.16 1.29
CA PRO A 53 -7.32 -12.03 1.41
C PRO A 53 -6.95 -13.20 2.36
N PHE A 54 -7.82 -13.45 3.34
CA PHE A 54 -7.68 -14.44 4.43
C PHE A 54 -6.66 -14.11 5.53
N ILE A 55 -5.84 -13.07 5.36
CA ILE A 55 -4.78 -12.70 6.29
C ILE A 55 -4.89 -11.18 6.47
N GLU A 56 -5.61 -10.74 7.51
CA GLU A 56 -6.05 -9.36 7.79
C GLU A 56 -4.99 -8.27 7.49
N LYS A 57 -4.40 -7.63 8.51
CA LYS A 57 -3.41 -6.58 8.30
C LYS A 57 -2.03 -7.22 8.11
N VAL A 58 -1.39 -6.96 6.97
CA VAL A 58 -0.06 -7.54 6.66
C VAL A 58 1.07 -6.52 6.73
N GLY A 59 0.74 -5.23 6.73
CA GLY A 59 1.72 -4.16 6.83
C GLY A 59 1.12 -2.80 6.53
N TYR A 60 1.98 -1.79 6.50
CA TYR A 60 1.60 -0.42 6.17
C TYR A 60 2.34 0.01 4.91
N VAL A 61 1.64 0.78 4.07
CA VAL A 61 2.27 1.46 2.94
C VAL A 61 3.27 2.45 3.52
N ALA A 62 4.51 2.40 3.06
CA ALA A 62 5.54 3.34 3.46
C ALA A 62 5.09 4.75 3.05
N ASN A 63 4.79 5.58 4.04
CA ASN A 63 4.55 6.99 3.79
C ASN A 63 5.89 7.62 3.39
N SER A 64 6.00 8.11 2.15
CA SER A 64 7.15 8.90 1.76
C SER A 64 7.03 10.24 2.49
N ALA A 65 7.97 10.54 3.39
CA ALA A 65 8.00 11.78 4.16
C ALA A 65 7.97 13.07 3.31
N ASN A 66 8.04 12.96 1.98
CA ASN A 66 8.13 14.05 1.02
C ASN A 66 6.83 14.38 0.26
N THR A 67 5.73 13.67 0.49
CA THR A 67 4.44 14.00 -0.16
C THR A 67 3.30 14.01 0.85
N VAL A 68 3.50 14.73 1.96
CA VAL A 68 2.36 15.18 2.76
C VAL A 68 1.73 16.33 1.99
N TYR A 69 0.75 16.04 1.14
CA TYR A 69 -0.12 17.08 0.59
C TYR A 69 -1.03 17.56 1.72
N ARG A 70 -0.52 18.52 2.50
CA ARG A 70 -1.36 19.37 3.34
C ARG A 70 -2.11 20.30 2.39
N GLY A 71 -3.38 19.96 2.11
CA GLY A 71 -4.30 20.88 1.44
C GLY A 71 -4.34 22.24 2.11
#